data_AF-A0A512II78-F1
#
_entry.id   AF-A0A512II78-F1
#
_cell.length_a   1.000
_cell.length_b   1.000
_cell.length_c   1.000
_cell.angle_alpha   90.00
_cell.angle_beta   90.00
_cell.angle_gamma   90.00
#
_symmetry.space_group_name_H-M   'P 1'
#
loop_
_entity.id
_entity.type
_entity.pdbx_description
1 polymer ?
#
loop_
_entity_poly.entity_id
_entity_poly.type
_entity_poly.pdbx_seq_one_letter_code
_entity_poly.pdbx_strand_id
1 'polypeptide(L)'
;MTSNNRTNNRAVQQDARAWKDFTGCNYTAALRQMESPLAQGFLGERVSARQLISTLEDHALIGADGGEFVLGDVGFYADKPFSFNGETDYIQLALLVDVLRMFSPTEGPATPEVGSYTLKHTAEKFLPAPYSYVTNGRLIWAAAALGLPIAEYDSDGGPNLLIGIPDREHSYVRGMVDKGMNQPQAHHYRPPGFTYLEDALRRCAAGEPVEGHWVRPAPVEVSAPFHDWLVAQADRDDPIGDFASDYVAGVRSSQHRFTPTPDDLLTLLTEVSRSSEAYEAARTAIGEWLETTSPSTGVRTQSISEASEAVGGFGAGAGTTDRVKFRCPCGDGMIIEEHDNIPGFRDHSVWLECDKCLAEWRFLSGRSARDWALEPVL
;
A
#
# COMPACT_ATOMS: atom_id res chain seq x y z
N MET A 1 -12.28 22.42 -29.53
CA MET A 1 -11.38 21.26 -29.33
C MET A 1 -10.03 21.35 -30.07
N THR A 2 -9.76 22.33 -30.94
CA THR A 2 -8.51 22.42 -31.74
C THR A 2 -7.35 23.18 -31.08
N SER A 3 -7.61 24.00 -30.05
CA SER A 3 -6.57 24.81 -29.39
C SER A 3 -5.60 23.96 -28.54
N ASN A 4 -6.13 23.01 -27.76
CA ASN A 4 -5.30 22.20 -26.84
C ASN A 4 -4.30 21.31 -27.59
N ASN A 5 -4.68 20.75 -28.74
CA ASN A 5 -3.77 19.93 -29.55
C ASN A 5 -2.59 20.74 -30.11
N ARG A 6 -2.79 22.02 -30.45
CA ARG A 6 -1.70 22.88 -30.94
C ARG A 6 -0.74 23.26 -29.81
N THR A 7 -1.26 23.56 -28.63
CA THR A 7 -0.43 23.91 -27.46
C THR A 7 0.40 22.71 -26.99
N ASN A 8 -0.19 21.52 -26.90
CA ASN A 8 0.51 20.30 -26.50
C ASN A 8 1.63 19.95 -27.49
N ASN A 9 1.35 20.05 -28.80
CA ASN A 9 2.35 19.81 -29.83
C ASN A 9 3.52 20.81 -29.73
N ARG A 10 3.23 22.09 -29.46
CA ARG A 10 4.30 23.10 -29.25
C ARG A 10 5.16 22.79 -28.02
N ALA A 11 4.56 22.40 -26.90
CA ALA A 11 5.30 22.07 -25.68
C ALA A 11 6.25 20.88 -25.88
N VAL A 12 5.77 19.83 -26.56
CA VAL A 12 6.57 18.65 -26.92
C VAL A 12 7.74 19.04 -27.83
N GLN A 13 7.51 19.86 -28.86
CA GLN A 13 8.58 20.32 -29.75
C GLN A 13 9.63 21.17 -29.03
N GLN A 14 9.22 22.02 -28.10
CA GLN A 14 10.17 22.83 -27.31
C GLN A 14 10.99 21.97 -26.35
N ASP A 15 10.37 20.96 -25.73
CA ASP A 15 11.09 19.99 -24.91
C ASP A 15 12.08 19.21 -25.78
N ALA A 16 11.69 18.77 -26.98
CA ALA A 16 12.56 17.99 -27.88
C ALA A 16 13.80 18.79 -28.31
N ARG A 17 13.66 20.11 -28.51
CA ARG A 17 14.81 21.00 -28.76
C ARG A 17 15.73 21.08 -27.56
N ALA A 18 15.18 21.34 -26.37
CA ALA A 18 15.96 21.43 -25.13
C ALA A 18 16.72 20.12 -24.85
N TRP A 19 16.05 18.98 -25.01
CA TRP A 19 16.64 17.66 -24.81
C TRP A 19 17.74 17.34 -25.81
N LYS A 20 17.53 17.67 -27.09
CA LYS A 20 18.52 17.55 -28.15
C LYS A 20 19.77 18.38 -27.82
N ASP A 21 19.59 19.64 -27.41
CA ASP A 21 20.71 20.54 -27.11
C ASP A 21 21.45 20.09 -25.83
N PHE A 22 20.74 19.56 -24.83
CA PHE A 22 21.32 19.04 -23.59
C PHE A 22 22.09 17.72 -23.78
N THR A 23 21.52 16.76 -24.51
CA THR A 23 22.11 15.41 -24.67
C THR A 23 23.01 15.26 -25.89
N GLY A 24 22.97 16.22 -26.82
CA GLY A 24 23.67 16.12 -28.11
C GLY A 24 23.05 15.14 -29.11
N CYS A 25 21.91 14.51 -28.80
CA CYS A 25 21.20 13.66 -29.75
C CYS A 25 20.58 14.47 -30.91
N ASN A 26 20.06 13.82 -31.94
CA ASN A 26 19.37 14.53 -33.03
C ASN A 26 17.91 14.87 -32.65
N TYR A 27 17.36 15.93 -33.25
CA TYR A 27 16.02 16.43 -32.91
C TYR A 27 14.92 15.38 -33.13
N THR A 28 15.01 14.59 -34.20
CA THR A 28 14.02 13.56 -34.51
C THR A 28 14.02 12.44 -33.46
N ALA A 29 15.19 12.06 -32.95
CA ALA A 29 15.33 11.08 -31.88
C ALA A 29 14.76 11.62 -30.56
N ALA A 30 15.08 12.88 -30.20
CA ALA A 30 14.49 13.54 -29.04
C ALA A 30 12.96 13.62 -29.15
N LEU A 31 12.42 14.03 -30.31
CA LEU A 31 10.98 14.12 -30.54
C LEU A 31 10.30 12.75 -30.41
N ARG A 32 10.89 11.70 -31.00
CA ARG A 32 10.39 10.32 -30.89
C ARG A 32 10.32 9.83 -29.45
N GLN A 33 11.31 10.17 -28.62
CA GLN A 33 11.27 9.83 -27.20
C GLN A 33 10.12 10.53 -26.46
N MET A 34 9.85 11.80 -26.79
CA MET A 34 8.79 12.58 -26.15
C MET A 34 7.39 12.26 -26.63
N GLU A 35 7.25 11.74 -27.84
CA GLU A 35 5.99 11.24 -28.39
C GLU A 35 5.72 9.77 -28.02
N SER A 36 6.67 9.11 -27.36
CA SER A 36 6.51 7.73 -26.89
C SER A 36 5.31 7.61 -25.94
N PRO A 37 4.42 6.62 -26.12
CA PRO A 37 3.32 6.35 -25.18
C PRO A 37 3.80 6.17 -23.73
N LEU A 38 4.98 5.56 -23.55
CA LEU A 38 5.61 5.34 -22.24
C LEU A 38 6.13 6.62 -21.58
N ALA A 39 6.17 7.74 -22.29
CA ALA A 39 6.68 9.01 -21.80
C ALA A 39 5.59 10.09 -21.69
N GLN A 40 4.31 9.70 -21.72
CA GLN A 40 3.18 10.64 -21.62
C GLN A 40 2.73 10.95 -20.19
N GLY A 41 3.27 10.24 -19.19
CA GLY A 41 2.86 10.36 -17.79
C GLY A 41 1.61 9.54 -17.49
N PHE A 42 1.80 8.37 -16.86
CA PHE A 42 0.68 7.51 -16.44
C PHE A 42 0.03 8.00 -15.15
N LEU A 43 0.85 8.45 -14.20
CA LEU A 43 0.41 8.83 -12.86
C LEU A 43 0.42 10.35 -12.65
N GLY A 44 0.31 11.11 -13.74
CA GLY A 44 0.27 12.57 -13.71
C GLY A 44 0.64 13.17 -15.06
N GLU A 45 0.79 14.49 -15.13
CA GLU A 45 1.24 15.15 -16.35
C GLU A 45 2.64 14.69 -16.76
N ARG A 46 2.89 14.56 -18.06
CA ARG A 46 4.24 14.32 -18.60
C ARG A 46 5.26 15.28 -17.98
N VAL A 47 6.35 14.73 -17.43
CA VAL A 47 7.47 15.54 -16.95
C VAL A 47 8.10 16.33 -18.11
N SER A 48 8.38 17.62 -17.92
CA SER A 48 9.03 18.40 -18.98
C SER A 48 10.52 18.11 -19.03
N ALA A 49 11.09 17.99 -20.24
CA ALA A 49 12.54 17.90 -20.40
C ALA A 49 13.25 19.16 -19.88
N ARG A 50 12.63 20.34 -20.03
CA ARG A 50 13.16 21.59 -19.47
C ARG A 50 13.20 21.56 -17.94
N GLN A 51 12.17 21.01 -17.31
CA GLN A 51 12.13 20.83 -15.85
C GLN A 51 13.20 19.86 -15.37
N LEU A 52 13.39 18.75 -16.07
CA LEU A 52 14.49 17.82 -15.79
C LEU A 52 15.84 18.55 -15.88
N ILE A 53 16.11 19.26 -16.98
CA ILE A 53 17.37 19.99 -17.17
C ILE A 53 17.57 21.06 -16.08
N SER A 54 16.57 21.91 -15.82
CA SER A 54 16.68 22.95 -14.80
C SER A 54 16.91 22.39 -13.39
N THR A 55 16.46 21.16 -13.12
CA THR A 55 16.73 20.50 -11.84
C THR A 55 18.24 20.22 -11.66
N LEU A 56 18.97 19.87 -12.72
CA LEU A 56 20.42 19.68 -12.65
C LEU A 56 21.20 20.99 -12.60
N GLU A 57 20.56 22.11 -12.91
CA GLU A 57 21.17 23.44 -12.87
C GLU A 57 20.90 24.12 -11.52
N ASP A 58 19.66 24.08 -11.05
CA ASP A 58 19.15 24.98 -10.01
C ASP A 58 18.83 24.27 -8.68
N HIS A 59 18.79 22.95 -8.62
CA HIS A 59 18.38 22.25 -7.39
C HIS A 59 19.43 22.41 -6.28
N ALA A 60 19.00 22.84 -5.08
CA ALA A 60 19.90 23.21 -3.97
C ALA A 60 20.92 22.13 -3.57
N LEU A 61 20.55 20.85 -3.67
CA LEU A 61 21.45 19.73 -3.36
C LEU A 61 22.22 19.18 -4.57
N ILE A 62 21.54 18.87 -5.67
CA ILE A 62 22.11 18.12 -6.81
C ILE A 62 22.43 18.98 -8.04
N GLY A 63 22.11 20.27 -7.98
CA GLY A 63 22.39 21.24 -9.03
C GLY A 63 23.89 21.46 -9.20
N ALA A 64 24.29 21.99 -10.34
CA ALA A 64 25.69 22.29 -10.59
C ALA A 64 26.21 23.37 -9.62
N ASP A 65 27.33 23.11 -8.96
CA ASP A 65 28.00 24.08 -8.08
C ASP A 65 29.20 24.68 -8.80
N GLY A 66 29.23 26.00 -8.94
CA GLY A 66 30.30 26.70 -9.69
C GLY A 66 30.41 26.31 -11.17
N GLY A 67 29.38 25.66 -11.75
CA GLY A 67 29.38 25.12 -13.11
C GLY A 67 29.92 23.70 -13.23
N GLU A 68 30.35 23.07 -12.13
CA GLU A 68 30.69 21.65 -12.08
C GLU A 68 29.45 20.82 -11.74
N PHE A 69 29.27 19.68 -12.41
CA PHE A 69 28.16 18.79 -12.12
C PHE A 69 28.41 18.08 -10.78
N VAL A 70 27.36 17.97 -9.96
CA VAL A 70 27.41 17.21 -8.69
C VAL A 70 26.80 15.82 -8.85
N LEU A 71 25.85 15.67 -9.78
CA LEU A 71 25.15 14.42 -10.06
C LEU A 71 25.55 13.83 -11.42
N GLY A 72 25.78 12.52 -11.46
CA GLY A 72 26.05 11.74 -12.67
C GLY A 72 25.50 10.33 -12.55
N ASP A 73 25.80 9.43 -13.49
CA ASP A 73 25.17 8.10 -13.53
C ASP A 73 25.36 7.29 -12.23
N VAL A 74 26.52 7.40 -11.58
CA VAL A 74 26.82 6.67 -10.34
C VAL A 74 26.08 7.21 -9.11
N GLY A 75 25.52 8.43 -9.18
CA GLY A 75 24.81 9.07 -8.08
C GLY A 75 25.37 10.45 -7.73
N PHE A 76 25.23 10.82 -6.46
CA PHE A 76 25.71 12.08 -5.89
C PHE A 76 27.25 12.10 -5.80
N TYR A 77 27.87 13.28 -5.89
CA TYR A 77 29.33 13.45 -6.00
C TYR A 77 29.97 12.58 -7.09
N ALA A 78 29.34 12.52 -8.27
CA ALA A 78 29.87 11.73 -9.38
C ALA A 78 31.18 12.32 -9.92
N ASP A 79 32.10 11.45 -10.35
CA ASP A 79 33.34 11.84 -11.03
C ASP A 79 33.14 12.12 -12.53
N LYS A 80 31.99 11.72 -13.08
CA LYS A 80 31.63 11.83 -14.50
C LYS A 80 30.19 12.29 -14.68
N PRO A 81 29.91 13.09 -15.71
CA PRO A 81 28.56 13.50 -16.03
C PRO A 81 27.75 12.30 -16.56
N PHE A 82 26.45 12.52 -16.74
CA PHE A 82 25.57 11.53 -17.36
C PHE A 82 26.03 11.14 -18.77
N SER A 83 25.93 9.84 -19.06
CA SER A 83 26.02 9.31 -20.42
C SER A 83 24.62 9.15 -21.00
N PHE A 84 24.41 9.65 -22.23
CA PHE A 84 23.15 9.54 -22.96
C PHE A 84 23.31 8.66 -24.19
N ASN A 85 22.42 7.69 -24.37
CA ASN A 85 22.38 6.87 -25.57
C ASN A 85 21.62 7.53 -26.73
N GLY A 86 20.82 8.57 -26.43
CA GLY A 86 20.05 9.34 -27.42
C GLY A 86 18.80 8.62 -27.96
N GLU A 87 18.48 7.44 -27.43
CA GLU A 87 17.40 6.58 -27.91
C GLU A 87 16.29 6.37 -26.88
N THR A 88 16.65 6.14 -25.61
CA THR A 88 15.69 5.75 -24.56
C THR A 88 15.81 6.55 -23.26
N ASP A 89 16.78 7.46 -23.16
CA ASP A 89 17.09 8.16 -21.91
C ASP A 89 15.92 8.96 -21.33
N TYR A 90 15.21 9.72 -22.18
CA TYR A 90 14.05 10.50 -21.73
C TYR A 90 12.87 9.60 -21.38
N ILE A 91 12.64 8.53 -22.15
CA ILE A 91 11.58 7.55 -21.84
C ILE A 91 11.84 6.93 -20.47
N GLN A 92 13.08 6.55 -20.18
CA GLN A 92 13.44 6.00 -18.89
C GLN A 92 13.22 7.02 -17.75
N LEU A 93 13.63 8.27 -17.89
CA LEU A 93 13.39 9.30 -16.88
C LEU A 93 11.90 9.54 -16.64
N ALA A 94 11.09 9.58 -17.71
CA ALA A 94 9.64 9.72 -17.59
C ALA A 94 9.02 8.53 -16.84
N LEU A 95 9.46 7.30 -17.13
CA LEU A 95 9.03 6.10 -16.42
C LEU A 95 9.47 6.11 -14.95
N LEU A 96 10.68 6.59 -14.63
CA LEU A 96 11.12 6.75 -13.24
C LEU A 96 10.27 7.77 -12.49
N VAL A 97 9.89 8.88 -13.14
CA VAL A 97 8.95 9.84 -12.56
C VAL A 97 7.61 9.17 -12.24
N ASP A 98 7.07 8.34 -13.13
CA ASP A 98 5.83 7.61 -12.85
C ASP A 98 6.02 6.56 -11.73
N VAL A 99 7.13 5.80 -11.72
CA VAL A 99 7.47 4.90 -10.61
C VAL A 99 7.51 5.65 -9.28
N LEU A 100 8.09 6.85 -9.24
CA LEU A 100 8.13 7.67 -8.02
C LEU A 100 6.75 8.24 -7.64
N ARG A 101 5.94 8.63 -8.62
CA ARG A 101 4.57 9.12 -8.41
C ARG A 101 3.61 8.06 -7.88
N MET A 102 3.94 6.78 -8.00
CA MET A 102 3.08 5.72 -7.44
C MET A 102 3.03 5.77 -5.92
N PHE A 103 4.09 6.29 -5.29
CA PHE A 103 4.23 6.45 -3.85
C PHE A 103 3.52 7.70 -3.32
N SER A 104 3.22 7.68 -2.03
CA SER A 104 2.79 8.85 -1.25
C SER A 104 4.02 9.68 -0.86
N PRO A 105 4.16 10.95 -1.28
CA PRO A 105 5.27 11.78 -0.82
C PRO A 105 5.26 11.90 0.70
N THR A 106 6.43 11.84 1.34
CA THR A 106 6.52 12.16 2.77
C THR A 106 6.20 13.64 2.99
N GLU A 107 5.27 13.93 3.89
CA GLU A 107 4.87 15.31 4.19
C GLU A 107 5.80 15.99 5.21
N GLY A 108 6.00 17.30 5.04
CA GLY A 108 6.64 18.14 6.05
C GLY A 108 8.17 17.96 6.17
N PRO A 109 8.77 18.32 7.33
CA PRO A 109 10.22 18.30 7.56
C PRO A 109 10.75 16.90 7.92
N ALA A 110 9.95 15.84 7.72
CA ALA A 110 10.37 14.49 8.03
C ALA A 110 11.60 14.12 7.18
N THR A 111 12.64 13.62 7.84
CA THR A 111 13.85 13.16 7.14
C THR A 111 13.47 11.98 6.24
N PRO A 112 13.81 12.02 4.95
CA PRO A 112 13.62 10.90 4.05
C PRO A 112 14.25 9.61 4.59
N GLU A 113 13.59 8.46 4.43
CA GLU A 113 14.06 7.19 5.01
C GLU A 113 14.60 6.21 3.94
N VAL A 114 14.16 6.34 2.68
CA VAL A 114 14.45 5.36 1.63
C VAL A 114 15.67 5.76 0.82
N GLY A 115 16.75 4.97 0.91
CA GLY A 115 17.96 5.18 0.11
C GLY A 115 17.74 4.96 -1.39
N SER A 116 18.29 5.87 -2.21
CA SER A 116 18.20 5.87 -3.67
C SER A 116 18.72 4.57 -4.29
N TYR A 117 19.77 3.96 -3.74
CA TYR A 117 20.31 2.69 -4.24
C TYR A 117 19.30 1.54 -4.16
N THR A 118 18.61 1.40 -3.03
CA THR A 118 17.61 0.36 -2.86
C THR A 118 16.39 0.63 -3.73
N LEU A 119 15.97 1.89 -3.82
CA LEU A 119 14.85 2.31 -4.66
C LEU A 119 15.15 2.13 -6.17
N LYS A 120 16.41 2.34 -6.58
CA LYS A 120 16.91 2.06 -7.94
C LYS A 120 16.68 0.59 -8.29
N HIS A 121 17.09 -0.34 -7.43
CA HIS A 121 16.90 -1.77 -7.67
C HIS A 121 15.42 -2.18 -7.70
N THR A 122 14.56 -1.54 -6.89
CA THR A 122 13.12 -1.73 -7.00
C THR A 122 12.60 -1.28 -8.37
N ALA A 123 13.02 -0.10 -8.84
CA ALA A 123 12.63 0.40 -10.17
C ALA A 123 13.14 -0.50 -11.31
N GLU A 124 14.37 -1.02 -11.22
CA GLU A 124 14.94 -1.97 -12.20
C GLU A 124 14.10 -3.24 -12.35
N LYS A 125 13.58 -3.76 -11.23
CA LYS A 125 12.73 -4.96 -11.21
C LYS A 125 11.29 -4.68 -11.64
N PHE A 126 10.81 -3.46 -11.39
CA PHE A 126 9.45 -3.04 -11.74
C PHE A 126 9.31 -2.70 -13.24
N LEU A 127 10.30 -2.00 -13.82
CA LEU A 127 10.22 -1.53 -15.20
C LEU A 127 10.49 -2.65 -16.22
N PRO A 128 9.78 -2.67 -17.35
CA PRO A 128 10.01 -3.66 -18.41
C PRO A 128 11.31 -3.37 -19.17
N ALA A 129 11.88 -4.40 -19.79
CA ALA A 129 12.94 -4.24 -20.78
C ALA A 129 12.45 -3.38 -21.97
N PRO A 130 13.31 -2.57 -22.61
CA PRO A 130 14.74 -2.36 -22.31
C PRO A 130 15.02 -1.33 -21.21
N TYR A 131 14.00 -0.83 -20.50
CA TYR A 131 14.13 0.28 -19.54
C TYR A 131 14.51 -0.16 -18.12
N SER A 132 14.70 -1.46 -17.90
CA SER A 132 14.94 -2.09 -16.61
C SER A 132 16.33 -1.82 -16.02
N TYR A 133 17.29 -1.25 -16.76
CA TYR A 133 18.59 -0.84 -16.21
C TYR A 133 18.54 0.63 -15.80
N VAL A 134 18.50 0.91 -14.50
CA VAL A 134 18.34 2.26 -13.95
C VAL A 134 19.63 2.67 -13.26
N THR A 135 20.19 3.82 -13.58
CA THR A 135 21.36 4.35 -12.86
C THR A 135 20.91 5.09 -11.60
N ASN A 136 21.75 5.10 -10.56
CA ASN A 136 21.39 5.72 -9.28
C ASN A 136 21.15 7.23 -9.46
N GLY A 137 21.99 7.88 -10.28
CA GLY A 137 21.82 9.29 -10.64
C GLY A 137 20.50 9.59 -11.34
N ARG A 138 20.04 8.75 -12.27
CA ARG A 138 18.77 8.98 -12.98
C ARG A 138 17.57 8.87 -12.05
N LEU A 139 17.61 7.98 -11.06
CA LEU A 139 16.57 7.90 -10.03
C LEU A 139 16.57 9.17 -9.15
N ILE A 140 17.73 9.60 -8.67
CA ILE A 140 17.87 10.83 -7.87
C ILE A 140 17.37 12.04 -8.67
N TRP A 141 17.76 12.14 -9.93
CA TRP A 141 17.33 13.21 -10.83
C TRP A 141 15.81 13.24 -11.01
N ALA A 142 15.18 12.09 -11.26
CA ALA A 142 13.73 12.00 -11.37
C ALA A 142 13.01 12.40 -10.07
N ALA A 143 13.54 12.02 -8.91
CA ALA A 143 13.00 12.38 -7.60
C ALA A 143 13.08 13.88 -7.33
N ALA A 144 14.23 14.49 -7.58
CA ALA A 144 14.45 15.92 -7.44
C ALA A 144 13.55 16.72 -8.40
N ALA A 145 13.41 16.27 -9.65
CA ALA A 145 12.56 16.93 -10.63
C ALA A 145 11.08 16.86 -10.27
N LEU A 146 10.65 15.79 -9.58
CA LEU A 146 9.30 15.65 -9.05
C LEU A 146 9.07 16.52 -7.79
N GLY A 147 10.13 17.10 -7.22
CA GLY A 147 10.07 17.87 -5.99
C GLY A 147 9.93 17.02 -4.73
N LEU A 148 10.33 15.74 -4.79
CA LEU A 148 10.37 14.90 -3.59
C LEU A 148 11.47 15.42 -2.65
N PRO A 149 11.25 15.39 -1.31
CA PRO A 149 12.31 15.66 -0.36
C PRO A 149 13.50 14.73 -0.62
N ILE A 150 14.71 15.29 -0.67
CA ILE A 150 15.95 14.52 -0.78
C ILE A 150 16.96 14.98 0.26
N ALA A 151 17.70 14.05 0.84
CA ALA A 151 18.71 14.33 1.88
C ALA A 151 19.94 13.43 1.71
N GLU A 152 21.09 13.87 2.21
CA GLU A 152 22.28 13.02 2.28
C GLU A 152 22.08 11.87 3.28
N TYR A 153 22.63 10.69 2.96
CA TYR A 153 22.47 9.47 3.76
C TYR A 153 23.22 9.52 5.10
N ASP A 154 24.42 10.11 5.11
CA ASP A 154 25.32 10.31 6.26
C ASP A 154 26.34 11.41 5.94
N SER A 155 27.04 11.94 6.94
CA SER A 155 28.05 13.00 6.79
C SER A 155 29.29 12.63 5.96
N ASP A 156 29.44 11.36 5.57
CA ASP A 156 30.66 10.81 4.98
C ASP A 156 30.65 10.79 3.43
N GLY A 157 29.66 11.44 2.78
CA GLY A 157 29.74 11.82 1.36
C GLY A 157 29.61 10.67 0.34
N GLY A 158 28.68 9.74 0.56
CA GLY A 158 28.40 8.64 -0.38
C GLY A 158 27.58 9.03 -1.62
N PRO A 159 27.54 8.19 -2.68
CA PRO A 159 26.80 8.50 -3.90
C PRO A 159 25.28 8.37 -3.78
N ASN A 160 24.78 7.99 -2.61
CA ASN A 160 23.38 7.69 -2.36
C ASN A 160 22.73 8.82 -1.58
N LEU A 161 21.48 9.12 -1.94
CA LEU A 161 20.64 10.07 -1.22
C LEU A 161 19.41 9.35 -0.66
N LEU A 162 18.85 9.88 0.42
CA LEU A 162 17.55 9.47 0.94
C LEU A 162 16.47 10.21 0.14
N ILE A 163 15.39 9.50 -0.22
CA ILE A 163 14.29 9.98 -1.06
C ILE A 163 12.99 9.94 -0.24
N GLY A 164 12.24 11.04 -0.28
CA GLY A 164 11.04 11.29 0.54
C GLY A 164 9.81 10.49 0.09
N ILE A 165 9.88 9.18 0.30
CA ILE A 165 8.78 8.23 0.16
C ILE A 165 8.72 7.33 1.41
N PRO A 166 7.58 6.68 1.72
CA PRO A 166 7.41 5.91 2.94
C PRO A 166 8.11 4.54 2.78
N ASP A 167 8.95 4.18 3.75
CA ASP A 167 9.67 2.87 3.76
C ASP A 167 8.71 1.69 3.63
N ARG A 168 7.52 1.79 4.22
CA ARG A 168 6.50 0.73 4.19
C ARG A 168 5.92 0.52 2.79
N GLU A 169 5.64 1.60 2.05
CA GLU A 169 5.18 1.50 0.66
C GLU A 169 6.28 0.96 -0.25
N HIS A 170 7.52 1.41 -0.07
CA HIS A 170 8.68 0.90 -0.82
C HIS A 170 8.92 -0.59 -0.56
N SER A 171 8.86 -1.02 0.71
CA SER A 171 9.00 -2.42 1.10
C SER A 171 7.92 -3.31 0.50
N TYR A 172 6.67 -2.83 0.45
CA TYR A 172 5.58 -3.52 -0.24
C TYR A 172 5.92 -3.76 -1.72
N VAL A 173 6.31 -2.71 -2.45
CA VAL A 173 6.64 -2.82 -3.88
C VAL A 173 7.82 -3.75 -4.10
N ARG A 174 8.86 -3.63 -3.25
CA ARG A 174 10.02 -4.52 -3.30
C ARG A 174 9.60 -5.99 -3.16
N GLY A 175 8.71 -6.31 -2.21
CA GLY A 175 8.18 -7.66 -2.05
C GLY A 175 7.35 -8.16 -3.24
N MET A 176 6.66 -7.26 -3.96
CA MET A 176 5.91 -7.62 -5.17
C MET A 176 6.82 -7.94 -6.38
N VAL A 177 7.91 -7.19 -6.55
CA VAL A 177 8.79 -7.31 -7.75
C VAL A 177 10.00 -8.23 -7.55
N ASP A 178 10.37 -8.50 -6.30
CA ASP A 178 11.54 -9.32 -5.99
C ASP A 178 11.18 -10.81 -5.87
N LYS A 179 11.55 -11.61 -6.88
CA LYS A 179 11.27 -13.05 -6.94
C LYS A 179 11.88 -13.86 -5.78
N GLY A 180 12.83 -13.28 -5.03
CA GLY A 180 13.46 -13.91 -3.87
C GLY A 180 12.83 -13.58 -2.52
N MET A 181 11.81 -12.70 -2.48
CA MET A 181 11.16 -12.28 -1.23
C MET A 181 9.78 -12.91 -1.08
N ASN A 182 9.32 -13.06 0.17
CA ASN A 182 7.94 -13.41 0.45
C ASN A 182 7.03 -12.29 -0.08
N GLN A 183 6.14 -12.63 -1.00
CA GLN A 183 5.20 -11.66 -1.55
C GLN A 183 4.29 -11.12 -0.42
N PRO A 184 3.97 -9.82 -0.42
CA PRO A 184 2.97 -9.25 0.46
C PRO A 184 1.66 -10.02 0.35
N GLN A 185 1.10 -10.42 1.49
CA GLN A 185 -0.22 -11.05 1.56
C GLN A 185 -1.32 -10.03 1.82
N ALA A 186 -0.95 -8.89 2.43
CA ALA A 186 -1.84 -7.78 2.69
C ALA A 186 -1.45 -6.54 1.88
N HIS A 187 -2.43 -5.69 1.58
CA HIS A 187 -2.28 -4.57 0.65
C HIS A 187 -2.43 -3.18 1.31
N HIS A 188 -2.38 -3.08 2.64
CA HIS A 188 -2.55 -1.82 3.36
C HIS A 188 -1.39 -0.83 3.14
N TYR A 189 -0.19 -1.32 2.79
CA TYR A 189 0.93 -0.47 2.35
C TYR A 189 1.15 -0.47 0.83
N ARG A 190 0.17 -0.94 0.05
CA ARG A 190 0.26 -0.82 -1.41
C ARG A 190 0.22 0.67 -1.80
N PRO A 191 1.23 1.18 -2.53
CA PRO A 191 1.21 2.56 -2.99
C PRO A 191 -0.03 2.85 -3.85
N PRO A 192 -0.64 4.05 -3.76
CA PRO A 192 -1.89 4.37 -4.44
C PRO A 192 -1.81 4.27 -5.97
N GLY A 193 -0.63 4.50 -6.57
CA GLY A 193 -0.46 4.40 -8.02
C GLY A 193 -0.04 3.00 -8.52
N PHE A 194 0.27 2.05 -7.63
CA PHE A 194 0.91 0.78 -7.99
C PHE A 194 0.11 -0.01 -9.04
N THR A 195 -1.16 -0.33 -8.74
CA THR A 195 -2.00 -1.15 -9.63
C THR A 195 -2.28 -0.46 -10.96
N TYR A 196 -2.43 0.87 -10.96
CA TYR A 196 -2.64 1.61 -12.20
C TYR A 196 -1.40 1.60 -13.09
N LEU A 197 -0.21 1.86 -12.52
CA LEU A 197 1.03 1.87 -13.28
C LEU A 197 1.38 0.49 -13.83
N GLU A 198 1.17 -0.57 -13.05
CA GLU A 198 1.35 -1.95 -13.50
C GLU A 198 0.43 -2.28 -14.69
N ASP A 199 -0.86 -1.90 -14.60
CA ASP A 199 -1.81 -2.08 -15.71
C ASP A 199 -1.41 -1.26 -16.94
N ALA A 200 -1.04 0.00 -16.77
CA ALA A 200 -0.65 0.90 -17.85
C ALA A 200 0.58 0.39 -18.61
N LEU A 201 1.60 -0.08 -17.89
CA LEU A 201 2.80 -0.69 -18.49
C LEU A 201 2.46 -1.96 -19.27
N ARG A 202 1.60 -2.82 -18.71
CA ARG A 202 1.14 -4.05 -19.36
C ARG A 202 0.37 -3.76 -20.66
N ARG A 203 -0.56 -2.79 -20.62
CA ARG A 203 -1.35 -2.37 -21.80
C ARG A 203 -0.44 -1.77 -22.87
N CYS A 204 0.49 -0.90 -22.50
CA CYS A 204 1.49 -0.35 -23.42
C CYS A 204 2.36 -1.45 -24.06
N ALA A 205 2.78 -2.46 -23.30
CA ALA A 205 3.50 -3.61 -23.84
C ALA A 205 2.66 -4.45 -24.83
N ALA A 206 1.35 -4.50 -24.64
CA ALA A 206 0.40 -5.12 -25.56
C ALA A 206 0.03 -4.25 -26.77
N GLY A 207 0.53 -3.00 -26.84
CA GLY A 207 0.14 -2.04 -27.87
C GLY A 207 -1.27 -1.47 -27.69
N GLU A 208 -1.86 -1.66 -26.51
CA GLU A 208 -3.18 -1.16 -26.16
C GLU A 208 -3.08 0.29 -25.66
N PRO A 209 -4.08 1.14 -25.98
CA PRO A 209 -4.14 2.48 -25.44
C PRO A 209 -4.31 2.41 -23.91
N VAL A 210 -3.64 3.29 -23.17
CA VAL A 210 -3.91 3.51 -21.75
C VAL A 210 -4.96 4.61 -21.66
N GLU A 211 -6.18 4.24 -21.27
CA GLU A 211 -7.32 5.17 -21.21
C GLU A 211 -7.50 5.71 -19.79
N GLY A 212 -7.85 7.00 -19.69
CA GLY A 212 -8.11 7.68 -18.42
C GLY A 212 -6.90 8.45 -17.90
N HIS A 213 -7.19 9.47 -17.10
CA HIS A 213 -6.18 10.13 -16.28
C HIS A 213 -6.22 9.49 -14.91
N TRP A 214 -5.08 9.03 -14.41
CA TRP A 214 -4.99 8.60 -13.03
C TRP A 214 -5.27 9.78 -12.10
N VAL A 215 -6.25 9.59 -11.22
CA VAL A 215 -6.55 10.51 -10.15
C VAL A 215 -6.11 9.83 -8.88
N ARG A 216 -5.14 10.44 -8.17
CA ARG A 216 -4.68 9.95 -6.88
C ARG A 216 -5.90 9.85 -5.94
N PRO A 217 -6.20 8.66 -5.39
CA PRO A 217 -7.23 8.52 -4.38
C PRO A 217 -6.91 9.41 -3.18
N ALA A 218 -7.93 10.03 -2.58
CA ALA A 218 -7.76 10.73 -1.32
C ALA A 218 -7.28 9.73 -0.25
N PRO A 219 -6.33 10.09 0.62
CA PRO A 219 -5.99 9.27 1.76
C PRO A 219 -7.25 9.00 2.59
N VAL A 220 -7.53 7.74 2.87
CA VAL A 220 -8.60 7.36 3.78
C VAL A 220 -7.96 7.16 5.14
N GLU A 221 -8.16 8.12 6.04
CA GLU A 221 -7.77 7.94 7.44
C GLU A 221 -8.74 6.94 8.06
N VAL A 222 -8.25 5.72 8.28
CA VAL A 222 -9.02 4.67 8.97
C VAL A 222 -8.64 4.73 10.43
N SER A 223 -9.56 5.21 11.28
CA SER A 223 -9.40 5.10 12.73
C SER A 223 -9.34 3.62 13.12
N ALA A 224 -8.28 3.25 13.85
CA ALA A 224 -8.07 1.86 14.29
C ALA A 224 -7.51 1.81 15.70
N PRO A 225 -8.31 2.22 16.69
CA PRO A 225 -7.85 2.34 18.07
C PRO A 225 -7.36 1.00 18.65
N PHE A 226 -7.95 -0.13 18.24
CA PHE A 226 -7.47 -1.45 18.65
C PHE A 226 -6.09 -1.79 18.06
N HIS A 227 -5.86 -1.46 16.78
CA HIS A 227 -4.55 -1.65 16.17
C HIS A 227 -3.48 -0.85 16.91
N ASP A 228 -3.76 0.43 17.15
CA ASP A 228 -2.82 1.34 17.81
C ASP A 228 -2.51 0.87 19.24
N TRP A 229 -3.54 0.41 19.96
CA TRP A 229 -3.38 -0.19 21.28
C TRP A 229 -2.53 -1.47 21.26
N LEU A 230 -2.77 -2.36 20.29
CA LEU A 230 -2.01 -3.62 20.17
C LEU A 230 -0.54 -3.33 19.82
N VAL A 231 -0.28 -2.39 18.92
CA VAL A 231 1.09 -1.93 18.60
C VAL A 231 1.80 -1.41 19.84
N ALA A 232 1.11 -0.66 20.70
CA ALA A 232 1.67 -0.14 21.94
C ALA A 232 2.03 -1.23 22.96
N GLN A 233 1.58 -2.48 22.77
CA GLN A 233 1.95 -3.60 23.65
C GLN A 233 3.28 -4.27 23.26
N ALA A 234 3.85 -3.96 22.09
CA ALA A 234 4.99 -4.70 21.52
C ALA A 234 6.29 -4.70 22.36
N ASP A 235 6.43 -3.77 23.31
CA ASP A 235 7.61 -3.66 24.19
C ASP A 235 7.44 -4.39 25.54
N ARG A 236 6.34 -5.12 25.74
CA ARG A 236 6.11 -5.89 26.99
C ARG A 236 6.97 -7.16 27.03
N ASP A 237 7.44 -7.51 28.22
CA ASP A 237 8.18 -8.76 28.49
C ASP A 237 7.23 -9.86 28.99
N ASP A 238 6.19 -10.13 28.21
CA ASP A 238 5.19 -11.14 28.46
C ASP A 238 4.63 -11.71 27.14
N PRO A 239 3.82 -12.79 27.16
CA PRO A 239 3.30 -13.38 25.93
C PRO A 239 2.48 -12.43 25.04
N ILE A 240 1.87 -11.38 25.61
CA ILE A 240 1.14 -10.37 24.82
C ILE A 240 2.13 -9.48 24.08
N GLY A 241 3.24 -9.10 24.73
CA GLY A 241 4.32 -8.35 24.11
C GLY A 241 4.97 -9.08 22.96
N ASP A 242 5.32 -10.36 23.16
CA ASP A 242 5.86 -11.22 22.10
C ASP A 242 4.90 -11.30 20.91
N PHE A 243 3.62 -11.57 21.18
CA PHE A 243 2.58 -11.64 20.16
C PHE A 243 2.39 -10.31 19.41
N ALA A 244 2.35 -9.19 20.14
CA ALA A 244 2.20 -7.86 19.58
C ALA A 244 3.41 -7.47 18.72
N SER A 245 4.62 -7.82 19.14
CA SER A 245 5.86 -7.60 18.38
C SER A 245 5.84 -8.36 17.05
N ASP A 246 5.46 -9.65 17.08
CA ASP A 246 5.28 -10.47 15.87
C ASP A 246 4.21 -9.90 14.95
N TYR A 247 3.06 -9.50 15.51
CA TYR A 247 1.99 -8.83 14.77
C TYR A 247 2.50 -7.55 14.09
N VAL A 248 3.21 -6.67 14.82
CA VAL A 248 3.77 -5.42 14.28
C VAL A 248 4.77 -5.71 13.16
N ALA A 249 5.66 -6.69 13.33
CA ALA A 249 6.62 -7.09 12.32
C ALA A 249 5.91 -7.62 11.05
N GLY A 250 4.88 -8.44 11.22
CA GLY A 250 4.07 -8.97 10.12
C GLY A 250 3.27 -7.89 9.38
N VAL A 251 2.65 -6.95 10.11
CA VAL A 251 1.96 -5.80 9.50
C VAL A 251 2.95 -4.92 8.74
N ARG A 252 4.09 -4.57 9.37
CA ARG A 252 5.15 -3.73 8.76
C ARG A 252 5.66 -4.33 7.45
N SER A 253 5.84 -5.64 7.41
CA SER A 253 6.30 -6.37 6.22
C SER A 253 5.17 -6.72 5.23
N SER A 254 3.94 -6.29 5.48
CA SER A 254 2.74 -6.66 4.70
C SER A 254 2.49 -8.18 4.60
N GLN A 255 3.05 -8.96 5.53
CA GLN A 255 2.75 -10.39 5.68
C GLN A 255 1.45 -10.63 6.43
N HIS A 256 1.04 -9.67 7.26
CA HIS A 256 -0.24 -9.68 7.96
C HIS A 256 -1.04 -8.45 7.57
N ARG A 257 -2.36 -8.58 7.48
CA ARG A 257 -3.21 -7.40 7.35
C ARG A 257 -3.24 -6.64 8.67
N PHE A 258 -3.39 -5.34 8.54
CA PHE A 258 -3.79 -4.49 9.66
C PHE A 258 -5.17 -4.91 10.19
N THR A 259 -5.32 -4.97 11.52
CA THR A 259 -6.54 -5.41 12.21
C THR A 259 -7.14 -4.24 13.00
N PRO A 260 -8.09 -3.49 12.42
CA PRO A 260 -8.68 -2.33 13.10
C PRO A 260 -9.59 -2.71 14.27
N THR A 261 -10.05 -3.96 14.33
CA THR A 261 -10.92 -4.48 15.40
C THR A 261 -10.41 -5.81 15.97
N PRO A 262 -10.85 -6.21 17.18
CA PRO A 262 -10.62 -7.55 17.71
C PRO A 262 -11.08 -8.68 16.77
N ASP A 263 -12.21 -8.49 16.08
CA ASP A 263 -12.76 -9.44 15.11
C ASP A 263 -11.81 -9.68 13.93
N ASP A 264 -11.16 -8.62 13.45
CA ASP A 264 -10.16 -8.70 12.39
C ASP A 264 -8.92 -9.48 12.82
N LEU A 265 -8.52 -9.35 14.09
CA LEU A 265 -7.40 -10.10 14.68
C LEU A 265 -7.71 -11.59 14.79
N LEU A 266 -8.89 -11.96 15.28
CA LEU A 266 -9.30 -13.36 15.30
C LEU A 266 -9.36 -13.94 13.89
N THR A 267 -9.87 -13.17 12.92
CA THR A 267 -9.88 -13.60 11.53
C THR A 267 -8.45 -13.77 11.00
N LEU A 268 -7.53 -12.84 11.32
CA LEU A 268 -6.11 -12.93 10.95
C LEU A 268 -5.46 -14.20 11.53
N LEU A 269 -5.69 -14.50 12.82
CA LEU A 269 -5.16 -15.71 13.44
C LEU A 269 -5.53 -16.95 12.64
N THR A 270 -6.79 -17.08 12.21
CA THR A 270 -7.20 -18.24 11.40
C THR A 270 -6.51 -18.36 10.05
N GLU A 271 -5.94 -17.26 9.54
CA GLU A 271 -5.22 -17.20 8.26
C GLU A 271 -3.72 -17.53 8.44
N VAL A 272 -3.09 -17.02 9.51
CA VAL A 272 -1.62 -17.01 9.64
C VAL A 272 -1.06 -17.90 10.75
N SER A 273 -1.86 -18.28 11.76
CA SER A 273 -1.37 -19.05 12.91
C SER A 273 -2.41 -20.01 13.48
N ARG A 274 -2.03 -21.29 13.61
CA ARG A 274 -2.78 -22.29 14.38
C ARG A 274 -2.10 -22.64 15.71
N SER A 275 -1.17 -21.80 16.17
CA SER A 275 -0.53 -22.00 17.47
C SER A 275 -1.53 -21.70 18.58
N SER A 276 -1.64 -22.61 19.55
CA SER A 276 -2.42 -22.41 20.76
C SER A 276 -1.92 -21.21 21.55
N GLU A 277 -0.60 -21.03 21.62
CA GLU A 277 0.04 -19.92 22.34
C GLU A 277 -0.35 -18.56 21.74
N ALA A 278 -0.28 -18.43 20.41
CA ALA A 278 -0.66 -17.20 19.72
C ALA A 278 -2.15 -16.88 19.91
N TYR A 279 -3.02 -17.89 19.87
CA TYR A 279 -4.45 -17.72 20.13
C TYR A 279 -4.72 -17.28 21.58
N GLU A 280 -4.08 -17.89 22.58
CA GLU A 280 -4.26 -17.48 23.98
C GLU A 280 -3.75 -16.05 24.24
N ALA A 281 -2.61 -15.68 23.67
CA ALA A 281 -2.08 -14.32 23.76
C ALA A 281 -3.04 -13.30 23.14
N ALA A 282 -3.55 -13.58 21.93
CA ALA A 282 -4.52 -12.72 21.26
C ALA A 282 -5.84 -12.61 22.04
N ARG A 283 -6.37 -13.73 22.56
CA ARG A 283 -7.59 -13.74 23.37
C ARG A 283 -7.43 -12.89 24.63
N THR A 284 -6.28 -13.02 25.31
CA THR A 284 -5.95 -12.22 26.50
C THR A 284 -5.82 -10.74 26.15
N ALA A 285 -5.13 -10.41 25.05
CA ALA A 285 -5.00 -9.04 24.56
C ALA A 285 -6.37 -8.41 24.22
N ILE A 286 -7.27 -9.16 23.58
CA ILE A 286 -8.64 -8.71 23.32
C ILE A 286 -9.39 -8.41 24.62
N GLY A 287 -9.21 -9.25 25.65
CA GLY A 287 -9.79 -9.02 26.97
C GLY A 287 -9.29 -7.74 27.61
N GLU A 288 -7.97 -7.56 27.68
CA GLU A 288 -7.35 -6.32 28.21
C GLU A 288 -7.82 -5.08 27.44
N TRP A 289 -7.92 -5.15 26.10
CA TRP A 289 -8.44 -4.04 25.31
C TRP A 289 -9.88 -3.68 25.66
N LEU A 290 -10.77 -4.68 25.73
CA LEU A 290 -12.19 -4.45 26.00
C LEU A 290 -12.42 -3.78 27.36
N GLU A 291 -11.57 -4.07 28.36
CA GLU A 291 -11.59 -3.39 29.67
C GLU A 291 -11.26 -1.89 29.58
N THR A 292 -10.46 -1.48 28.59
CA THR A 292 -10.14 -0.05 28.36
C THR A 292 -11.27 0.71 27.65
N THR A 293 -12.22 0.00 27.04
CA THR A 293 -13.32 0.61 26.26
C THR A 293 -14.64 0.57 27.05
N SER A 294 -15.28 1.73 27.25
CA SER A 294 -16.57 1.81 27.94
C SER A 294 -17.62 2.58 27.14
N PRO A 295 -18.81 1.99 26.84
CA PRO A 295 -19.19 0.61 27.11
C PRO A 295 -18.47 -0.40 26.17
N SER A 296 -18.18 -1.60 26.67
CA SER A 296 -17.58 -2.67 25.86
C SER A 296 -18.49 -3.04 24.67
N THR A 297 -17.92 -3.00 23.46
CA THR A 297 -18.62 -3.41 22.24
C THR A 297 -18.63 -4.93 22.07
N GLY A 298 -17.72 -5.65 22.75
CA GLY A 298 -17.47 -7.08 22.55
C GLY A 298 -17.04 -7.42 21.13
N VAL A 299 -17.08 -8.72 20.80
CA VAL A 299 -16.65 -9.31 19.52
C VAL A 299 -17.80 -10.09 18.87
N ARG A 300 -18.06 -9.90 17.59
CA ARG A 300 -19.13 -10.60 16.85
C ARG A 300 -18.64 -11.68 15.87
N THR A 301 -17.36 -11.68 15.56
CA THR A 301 -16.68 -12.57 14.60
C THR A 301 -17.24 -12.54 13.17
N GLN A 302 -16.54 -13.19 12.24
CA GLN A 302 -16.86 -13.17 10.82
C GLN A 302 -18.11 -14.03 10.50
N SER A 303 -19.09 -13.46 9.79
CA SER A 303 -20.21 -14.23 9.20
C SER A 303 -19.72 -15.12 8.06
N ILE A 304 -20.16 -16.38 8.06
CA ILE A 304 -19.80 -17.43 7.10
C ILE A 304 -20.93 -17.65 6.09
N SER A 305 -22.19 -17.70 6.55
CA SER A 305 -23.34 -17.98 5.69
C SER A 305 -24.63 -17.48 6.33
N GLU A 306 -25.58 -17.08 5.48
CA GLU A 306 -26.93 -16.72 5.85
C GLU A 306 -27.92 -17.55 5.02
N ALA A 307 -28.95 -18.07 5.67
CA ALA A 307 -30.02 -18.81 5.04
C ALA A 307 -31.36 -18.32 5.60
N SER A 308 -32.39 -18.29 4.74
CA SER A 308 -33.76 -18.00 5.15
C SER A 308 -34.67 -19.05 4.53
N GLU A 309 -35.44 -19.74 5.37
CA GLU A 309 -36.36 -20.80 4.95
C GLU A 309 -37.80 -20.38 5.21
N ALA A 310 -38.64 -20.47 4.19
CA ALA A 310 -40.07 -20.20 4.32
C ALA A 310 -40.73 -21.38 5.04
N VAL A 311 -41.42 -21.10 6.15
CA VAL A 311 -42.11 -22.11 6.95
C VAL A 311 -43.61 -21.90 6.82
N GLY A 312 -44.33 -22.98 6.47
CA GLY A 312 -45.79 -22.98 6.48
C GLY A 312 -46.30 -22.88 7.92
N GLY A 313 -46.92 -21.75 8.28
CA GLY A 313 -47.42 -21.55 9.63
C GLY A 313 -48.74 -22.26 9.89
N PHE A 314 -48.97 -22.68 11.13
CA PHE A 314 -50.26 -23.16 11.60
C PHE A 314 -51.08 -22.00 12.16
N GLY A 315 -52.19 -21.66 11.50
CA GLY A 315 -53.14 -20.64 11.96
C GLY A 315 -52.82 -19.21 11.52
N ALA A 316 -51.84 -18.55 12.14
CA ALA A 316 -51.63 -17.08 12.05
C ALA A 316 -50.90 -16.58 10.77
N GLY A 317 -50.54 -17.48 9.85
CA GLY A 317 -49.90 -17.16 8.57
C GLY A 317 -48.50 -17.75 8.42
N ALA A 318 -47.95 -17.72 7.20
CA ALA A 318 -46.59 -18.17 6.91
C ALA A 318 -45.54 -17.22 7.53
N GLY A 319 -44.35 -17.75 7.82
CA GLY A 319 -43.20 -16.99 8.33
C GLY A 319 -41.89 -17.48 7.75
N THR A 320 -40.78 -16.98 8.29
CA THR A 320 -39.43 -17.44 7.94
C THR A 320 -38.66 -17.89 9.17
N THR A 321 -37.74 -18.81 8.98
CA THR A 321 -36.65 -19.06 9.92
C THR A 321 -35.36 -18.60 9.24
N ASP A 322 -34.73 -17.57 9.79
CA ASP A 322 -33.45 -17.05 9.29
C ASP A 322 -32.33 -17.62 10.16
N ARG A 323 -31.28 -18.16 9.54
CA ARG A 323 -30.12 -18.71 10.24
C ARG A 323 -28.84 -18.11 9.67
N VAL A 324 -28.10 -17.44 10.53
CA VAL A 324 -26.77 -16.89 10.23
C VAL A 324 -25.72 -17.68 10.99
N LYS A 325 -24.67 -18.11 10.30
CA LYS A 325 -23.53 -18.81 10.89
C LYS A 325 -22.33 -17.90 10.91
N PHE A 326 -21.68 -17.80 12.06
CA PHE A 326 -20.44 -17.05 12.26
C PHE A 326 -19.32 -17.99 12.66
N ARG A 327 -18.08 -17.58 12.44
CA ARG A 327 -16.89 -18.35 12.81
C ARG A 327 -16.65 -18.31 14.32
N CYS A 328 -16.23 -19.42 14.94
CA CYS A 328 -15.76 -19.38 16.34
C CYS A 328 -14.51 -18.48 16.44
N PRO A 329 -14.29 -17.80 17.58
CA PRO A 329 -13.04 -17.12 17.86
C PRO A 329 -11.78 -17.98 17.62
N CYS A 330 -11.82 -19.27 17.98
CA CYS A 330 -10.68 -20.19 17.77
C CYS A 330 -10.56 -20.73 16.34
N GLY A 331 -11.58 -20.54 15.49
CA GLY A 331 -11.65 -21.08 14.12
C GLY A 331 -12.18 -22.51 13.97
N ASP A 332 -12.26 -23.31 15.05
CA ASP A 332 -12.61 -24.74 14.99
C ASP A 332 -14.10 -25.06 15.21
N GLY A 333 -14.99 -24.07 15.06
CA GLY A 333 -16.43 -24.25 15.28
C GLY A 333 -17.24 -23.07 14.73
N MET A 334 -18.50 -22.98 15.14
CA MET A 334 -19.42 -21.94 14.66
C MET A 334 -20.22 -21.31 15.80
N ILE A 335 -20.70 -20.09 15.58
CA ILE A 335 -21.78 -19.47 16.34
C ILE A 335 -22.99 -19.46 15.44
N ILE A 336 -24.15 -19.84 15.98
CA ILE A 336 -25.41 -19.87 15.25
C ILE A 336 -26.32 -18.80 15.82
N GLU A 337 -26.76 -17.88 14.95
CA GLU A 337 -27.82 -16.91 15.20
C GLU A 337 -29.07 -17.38 14.44
N GLU A 338 -30.16 -17.66 15.14
CA GLU A 338 -31.41 -18.14 14.56
C GLU A 338 -32.57 -17.20 14.91
N HIS A 339 -33.40 -16.89 13.91
CA HIS A 339 -34.56 -16.04 14.04
C HIS A 339 -35.80 -16.72 13.46
N ASP A 340 -36.70 -17.14 14.33
CA ASP A 340 -38.04 -17.54 13.95
C ASP A 340 -38.92 -16.30 13.84
N ASN A 341 -39.25 -15.92 12.61
CA ASN A 341 -40.14 -14.80 12.30
C ASN A 341 -41.56 -15.29 11.98
N ILE A 342 -42.02 -16.35 12.66
CA ILE A 342 -43.34 -16.94 12.43
C ILE A 342 -44.41 -16.08 13.14
N PRO A 343 -45.48 -15.65 12.44
CA PRO A 343 -46.58 -14.94 13.10
C PRO A 343 -47.15 -15.73 14.28
N GLY A 344 -47.18 -15.12 15.47
CA GLY A 344 -47.64 -15.76 16.71
C GLY A 344 -46.59 -16.61 17.44
N PHE A 345 -45.42 -16.84 16.85
CA PHE A 345 -44.27 -17.51 17.47
C PHE A 345 -42.97 -16.86 16.97
N ARG A 346 -42.56 -15.78 17.63
CA ARG A 346 -41.29 -15.10 17.34
C ARG A 346 -40.28 -15.45 18.41
N ASP A 347 -39.21 -16.12 18.02
CA ASP A 347 -38.10 -16.47 18.89
C ASP A 347 -36.78 -16.12 18.22
N HIS A 348 -35.80 -15.70 19.01
CA HIS A 348 -34.48 -15.33 18.54
C HIS A 348 -33.44 -15.87 19.51
N SER A 349 -32.59 -16.76 19.02
CA SER A 349 -31.59 -17.42 19.85
C SER A 349 -30.21 -17.31 19.22
N VAL A 350 -29.19 -17.35 20.08
CA VAL A 350 -27.80 -17.43 19.68
C VAL A 350 -27.08 -18.42 20.56
N TRP A 351 -26.29 -19.31 19.96
CA TRP A 351 -25.48 -20.28 20.70
C TRP A 351 -24.17 -20.57 20.00
N LEU A 352 -23.22 -21.08 20.77
CA LEU A 352 -21.87 -21.40 20.33
C LEU A 352 -21.73 -22.92 20.20
N GLU A 353 -21.37 -23.39 19.00
CA GLU A 353 -21.08 -24.79 18.69
C GLU A 353 -19.56 -25.03 18.72
N CYS A 354 -18.94 -24.83 19.88
CA CYS A 354 -17.52 -25.13 20.13
C CYS A 354 -17.24 -25.25 21.62
N ASP A 355 -16.89 -26.45 22.09
CA ASP A 355 -16.63 -26.72 23.52
C ASP A 355 -15.48 -25.88 24.09
N LYS A 356 -14.43 -25.65 23.28
CA LYS A 356 -13.30 -24.79 23.67
C LYS A 356 -13.76 -23.35 23.89
N CYS A 357 -14.37 -22.74 22.86
CA CYS A 357 -14.84 -21.36 22.96
C CYS A 357 -15.94 -21.20 24.05
N LEU A 358 -16.69 -22.25 24.40
CA LEU A 358 -17.73 -22.21 25.44
C LEU A 358 -17.14 -22.01 26.84
N ALA A 359 -15.91 -22.47 27.06
CA ALA A 359 -15.18 -22.25 28.31
C ALA A 359 -14.45 -20.89 28.31
N GLU A 360 -14.04 -20.40 27.14
CA GLU A 360 -13.13 -19.25 27.00
C GLU A 360 -13.82 -17.93 26.70
N TRP A 361 -15.09 -17.96 26.29
CA TRP A 361 -15.87 -16.81 25.88
C TRP A 361 -17.27 -16.85 26.46
N ARG A 362 -17.84 -15.67 26.72
CA ARG A 362 -19.24 -15.55 27.15
C ARG A 362 -19.96 -14.48 26.34
N PHE A 363 -21.26 -14.68 26.11
CA PHE A 363 -22.11 -13.65 25.53
C PHE A 363 -22.29 -12.49 26.51
N LEU A 364 -22.13 -11.27 26.00
CA LEU A 364 -22.42 -10.05 26.72
C LEU A 364 -23.90 -9.99 27.11
N SER A 365 -24.17 -9.80 28.41
CA SER A 365 -25.52 -9.76 28.94
C SER A 365 -26.29 -8.52 28.49
N GLY A 366 -27.62 -8.65 28.33
CA GLY A 366 -28.51 -7.52 28.01
C GLY A 366 -28.55 -7.13 26.52
N ARG A 367 -27.85 -7.88 25.66
CA ARG A 367 -27.91 -7.72 24.20
C ARG A 367 -28.96 -8.63 23.58
N SER A 368 -29.54 -8.20 22.47
CA SER A 368 -30.46 -9.02 21.69
C SER A 368 -29.71 -10.07 20.87
N ALA A 369 -30.38 -11.14 20.43
CA ALA A 369 -29.80 -12.11 19.51
C ALA A 369 -29.44 -11.51 18.13
N ARG A 370 -29.85 -10.27 17.80
CA ARG A 370 -29.38 -9.56 16.59
C ARG A 370 -28.21 -8.62 16.85
N ASP A 371 -27.86 -8.40 18.11
CA ASP A 371 -26.79 -7.49 18.56
C ASP A 371 -25.87 -8.18 19.57
N TRP A 372 -25.78 -9.51 19.49
CA TRP A 372 -24.95 -10.29 20.39
C TRP A 372 -23.48 -9.97 20.12
N ALA A 373 -22.69 -10.11 21.19
CA ALA A 373 -21.25 -10.00 21.13
C ALA A 373 -20.67 -10.85 22.26
N LEU A 374 -19.44 -11.31 22.08
CA LEU A 374 -18.68 -12.10 23.02
C LEU A 374 -17.64 -11.24 23.73
N GLU A 375 -17.29 -11.64 24.95
CA GLU A 375 -16.08 -11.19 25.63
C GLU A 375 -15.30 -12.41 26.16
N PRO A 376 -13.96 -12.32 26.20
CA PRO A 376 -13.14 -13.38 26.78
C PRO A 376 -13.44 -13.59 28.26
N VAL A 377 -13.34 -14.85 28.70
CA VAL A 377 -13.26 -15.21 30.11
C VAL A 377 -11.78 -15.29 30.47
N LEU A 378 -11.26 -14.26 31.16
CA LEU A 378 -9.85 -14.18 31.57
C LEU A 378 -9.53 -15.02 32.79
#